data_AF-A0A7C5J6G0-F1
#
_entry.id   AF-A0A7C5J6G0-F1
#
_cell.length_a   1.000
_cell.length_b   1.000
_cell.length_c   1.000
_cell.angle_alpha   90.00
_cell.angle_beta   90.00
_cell.angle_gamma   90.00
#
_symmetry.space_group_name_H-M   'P 1'
#
loop_
_entity.id
_entity.type
_entity.pdbx_description
1 polymer ?
#
loop_
_entity_poly.entity_id
_entity_poly.type
_entity_poly.pdbx_seq_one_letter_code
_entity_poly.pdbx_strand_id
1 'polypeptide(L)'
;KSSMLAIGPSSSCQSSGCTSAVLSTCCLHADHSGSICLFSPLTRRDTSATMNTALRWGLAMGGLLMNENKQDLSILGGMRSQDDATKARIRKVLERDWGIQSREDALDMIDWLMREGHRKEVVELCAAADQGASKGMLGDEDLDRKLGFLEQHRTRLLRAGLLAWDANRLVVLAGWASFVGLISEVEAWSPILGMAFAVQQSYGSWEEYGSHHLLGFEYWKGEWNGGFARNYRRLLDDPSSPWRTLPWTTDLRHHGLQVALPTPGYHVPPAAQPRPQRSMPMRPVDAQIAHAQAMAAQSVSKSWMVSLLMVLVSGAFVAYMLWHNGVF
;
A
#
# COMPACT_ATOMS: atom_id res chain seq x y z
N LYS A 1 -2.07 20.25 11.28
CA LYS A 1 -1.69 21.21 10.22
C LYS A 1 -0.41 20.71 9.56
N SER A 2 -0.51 19.95 8.47
CA SER A 2 0.66 19.55 7.67
C SER A 2 0.52 20.11 6.26
N SER A 3 1.67 20.52 5.75
CA SER A 3 1.84 21.73 4.95
C SER A 3 1.73 21.50 3.45
N MET A 4 1.13 22.49 2.79
CA MET A 4 1.25 22.72 1.35
C MET A 4 2.71 22.95 0.96
N LEU A 5 3.16 22.28 -0.11
CA LEU A 5 4.37 22.63 -0.86
C LEU A 5 4.09 23.90 -1.69
N ALA A 6 4.33 25.08 -1.11
CA ALA A 6 4.34 26.35 -1.82
C ALA A 6 5.69 26.58 -2.53
N ILE A 7 5.63 26.83 -3.83
CA ILE A 7 6.75 27.19 -4.70
C ILE A 7 6.74 28.71 -4.87
N GLY A 8 7.90 29.36 -4.70
CA GLY A 8 8.13 30.77 -5.04
C GLY A 8 9.49 30.94 -5.76
N PRO A 9 9.63 31.89 -6.72
CA PRO A 9 10.68 31.83 -7.74
C PRO A 9 11.94 32.69 -7.49
N SER A 10 13.02 32.23 -8.13
CA SER A 10 14.14 32.94 -8.81
C SER A 10 15.01 33.98 -8.09
N SER A 11 16.31 33.67 -8.01
CA SER A 11 17.50 34.45 -8.46
C SER A 11 18.73 33.65 -8.02
N SER A 12 19.88 33.55 -8.70
CA SER A 12 20.48 34.24 -9.84
C SER A 12 21.64 33.38 -10.35
N CYS A 13 21.92 33.45 -11.65
CA CYS A 13 23.16 32.98 -12.28
C CYS A 13 24.42 33.45 -11.55
N GLN A 14 25.44 32.61 -11.49
CA GLN A 14 26.81 33.02 -11.80
C GLN A 14 27.66 31.82 -12.25
N SER A 15 28.51 32.14 -13.22
CA SER A 15 29.31 31.31 -14.11
C SER A 15 30.66 30.88 -13.52
N SER A 16 31.40 30.10 -14.32
CA SER A 16 32.85 29.77 -14.31
C SER A 16 33.27 28.55 -13.46
N GLY A 17 34.16 27.65 -13.92
CA GLY A 17 34.98 27.61 -15.12
C GLY A 17 35.64 26.24 -15.36
N CYS A 18 36.28 26.11 -16.52
CA CYS A 18 36.99 24.96 -17.09
C CYS A 18 38.03 24.29 -16.18
N THR A 19 38.34 23.00 -16.43
CA THR A 19 39.63 22.55 -17.01
C THR A 19 39.66 21.05 -17.35
N SER A 20 40.41 20.76 -18.41
CA SER A 20 40.60 19.51 -19.15
C SER A 20 41.63 18.56 -18.50
N ALA A 21 41.51 17.24 -18.73
CA ALA A 21 42.60 16.25 -18.93
C ALA A 21 42.05 14.81 -18.75
N VAL A 22 42.41 13.73 -19.46
CA VAL A 22 43.24 13.43 -20.63
C VAL A 22 42.76 12.04 -21.09
N LEU A 23 42.54 11.86 -22.40
CA LEU A 23 42.36 10.57 -23.06
C LEU A 23 43.72 9.90 -23.23
N SER A 24 43.83 8.61 -22.88
CA SER A 24 44.93 7.78 -23.37
C SER A 24 44.36 6.48 -23.94
N THR A 25 44.38 6.42 -25.27
CA THR A 25 44.02 5.27 -26.09
C THR A 25 45.32 4.60 -26.51
N CYS A 26 45.55 3.35 -26.09
CA CYS A 26 46.60 2.50 -26.64
C CYS A 26 45.94 1.40 -27.49
N CYS A 27 46.08 1.51 -28.81
CA CYS A 27 45.85 0.43 -29.76
C CYS A 27 47.18 -0.29 -29.99
N LEU A 28 47.22 -1.61 -29.80
CA LEU A 28 48.29 -2.47 -30.32
C LEU A 28 47.66 -3.75 -30.90
N HIS A 29 47.85 -3.89 -32.21
CA HIS A 29 47.95 -5.07 -33.07
C HIS A 29 47.06 -6.30 -32.78
N ALA A 30 46.22 -6.59 -33.77
CA ALA A 30 45.50 -7.84 -33.94
C ALA A 30 46.46 -8.96 -34.40
N ASP A 31 46.34 -10.12 -33.78
CA ASP A 31 46.78 -11.40 -34.35
C ASP A 31 45.68 -12.45 -34.17
N HIS A 32 45.46 -13.21 -35.24
CA HIS A 32 44.41 -14.20 -35.40
C HIS A 32 44.57 -15.39 -34.44
N SER A 33 43.78 -15.43 -33.37
CA SER A 33 43.25 -16.66 -32.78
C SER A 33 42.14 -16.28 -31.78
N GLY A 34 41.00 -16.97 -31.86
CA GLY A 34 39.80 -16.64 -31.10
C GLY A 34 40.03 -16.66 -29.59
N SER A 35 40.01 -15.47 -28.97
CA SER A 35 39.86 -15.29 -27.53
C SER A 35 38.60 -14.48 -27.27
N ILE A 36 37.64 -15.11 -26.61
CA ILE A 36 36.43 -14.50 -26.08
C ILE A 36 36.86 -13.66 -24.88
N CYS A 37 36.92 -12.33 -25.04
CA CYS A 37 37.10 -11.42 -23.91
C CYS A 37 35.81 -11.40 -23.07
N LEU A 38 35.78 -12.23 -22.03
CA LEU A 38 34.88 -12.02 -20.88
C LEU A 38 35.41 -10.84 -20.07
N PHE A 39 34.52 -9.91 -19.70
CA PHE A 39 34.76 -8.64 -19.01
C PHE A 39 35.13 -7.43 -19.89
N SER A 40 34.13 -6.87 -20.55
CA SER A 40 34.01 -5.41 -20.65
C SER A 40 33.31 -4.89 -19.38
N PRO A 41 33.78 -3.78 -18.76
CA PRO A 41 33.03 -3.14 -17.69
C PRO A 41 31.71 -2.65 -18.29
N LEU A 42 30.60 -3.04 -17.68
CA LEU A 42 29.26 -2.57 -18.00
C LEU A 42 29.23 -1.05 -17.84
N THR A 43 29.59 -0.34 -18.91
CA THR A 43 29.25 1.07 -19.04
C THR A 43 27.74 1.13 -19.01
N ARG A 44 27.22 1.82 -17.98
CA ARG A 44 25.80 2.08 -17.72
C ARG A 44 25.19 2.79 -18.95
N ARG A 45 24.84 2.01 -19.98
CA ARG A 45 24.08 2.47 -21.15
C ARG A 45 22.60 2.42 -20.78
N ASP A 46 21.97 3.58 -20.82
CA ASP A 46 20.52 3.84 -20.89
C ASP A 46 19.60 2.68 -20.47
N THR A 47 19.29 2.61 -19.18
CA THR A 47 18.20 1.77 -18.65
C THR A 47 16.80 2.26 -19.03
N SER A 48 16.67 3.34 -19.79
CA SER A 48 15.39 3.96 -20.15
C SER A 48 14.64 3.26 -21.31
N ALA A 49 15.30 2.44 -22.14
CA ALA A 49 14.71 2.01 -23.42
C ALA A 49 13.90 0.70 -23.39
N THR A 50 13.92 -0.08 -22.31
CA THR A 50 13.01 -1.23 -22.18
C THR A 50 12.75 -1.62 -20.74
N MET A 51 12.12 -0.73 -19.94
CA MET A 51 11.42 -1.23 -18.77
C MET A 51 10.37 -2.23 -19.25
N ASN A 52 10.51 -3.46 -18.79
CA ASN A 52 9.58 -4.55 -19.09
C ASN A 52 8.14 -4.12 -18.74
N THR A 53 7.16 -4.50 -19.55
CA THR A 53 5.78 -3.96 -19.45
C THR A 53 5.18 -4.16 -18.05
N ALA A 54 5.44 -5.27 -17.34
CA ALA A 54 4.99 -5.37 -15.94
C ALA A 54 5.73 -4.49 -14.95
N LEU A 55 7.01 -4.18 -15.17
CA LEU A 55 7.68 -3.25 -14.26
C LEU A 55 7.01 -1.87 -14.37
N ARG A 56 6.69 -1.43 -15.59
CA ARG A 56 5.92 -0.21 -15.81
C ARG A 56 4.50 -0.30 -15.22
N TRP A 57 3.84 -1.44 -15.38
CA TRP A 57 2.51 -1.69 -14.80
C TRP A 57 2.56 -1.65 -13.26
N GLY A 58 3.60 -2.25 -12.67
CA GLY A 58 3.85 -2.23 -11.24
C GLY A 58 4.07 -0.82 -10.71
N LEU A 59 4.86 0.01 -11.39
CA LEU A 59 5.01 1.43 -11.04
C LEU A 59 3.70 2.21 -11.22
N ALA A 60 2.91 1.90 -12.24
CA ALA A 60 1.64 2.57 -12.52
C ALA A 60 0.65 2.48 -11.34
N MET A 61 0.71 1.41 -10.54
CA MET A 61 -0.06 1.30 -9.29
C MET A 61 0.26 2.43 -8.29
N GLY A 62 1.51 2.89 -8.24
CA GLY A 62 1.98 4.00 -7.40
C GLY A 62 1.51 5.39 -7.86
N GLY A 63 0.87 5.49 -9.04
CA GLY A 63 0.61 6.73 -9.75
C GLY A 63 -0.02 7.86 -8.94
N LEU A 64 -0.98 7.56 -8.06
CA LEU A 64 -1.70 8.59 -7.29
C LEU A 64 -0.80 9.32 -6.29
N LEU A 65 -0.09 8.59 -5.43
CA LEU A 65 0.83 9.16 -4.45
C LEU A 65 2.10 9.73 -5.11
N MET A 66 2.59 9.13 -6.19
CA MET A 66 3.73 9.68 -6.93
C MET A 66 3.37 11.02 -7.60
N ASN A 67 2.21 11.13 -8.25
CA ASN A 67 1.75 12.41 -8.82
C ASN A 67 1.52 13.47 -7.75
N GLU A 68 0.95 13.11 -6.59
CA GLU A 68 0.77 14.03 -5.46
C GLU A 68 2.12 14.58 -4.97
N ASN A 69 3.16 13.73 -5.01
CA ASN A 69 4.53 14.10 -4.66
C ASN A 69 5.35 14.67 -5.84
N LYS A 70 4.73 14.88 -7.02
CA LYS A 70 5.38 15.36 -8.26
C LYS A 70 6.57 14.50 -8.69
N GLN A 71 6.43 13.19 -8.57
CA GLN A 71 7.45 12.19 -8.87
C GLN A 71 7.27 11.59 -10.26
N ASP A 72 8.33 10.98 -10.77
CA ASP A 72 8.35 10.37 -12.09
C ASP A 72 7.80 8.93 -12.07
N LEU A 73 6.72 8.68 -12.81
CA LEU A 73 6.06 7.36 -12.84
C LEU A 73 6.84 6.26 -13.58
N SER A 74 7.88 6.63 -14.32
CA SER A 74 8.69 5.69 -15.11
C SER A 74 9.95 5.19 -14.38
N ILE A 75 10.21 5.68 -13.16
CA ILE A 75 11.44 5.40 -12.41
C ILE A 75 11.08 4.77 -11.06
N LEU A 76 11.77 3.69 -10.68
CA LEU A 76 11.67 3.15 -9.33
C LEU A 76 12.05 4.22 -8.30
N GLY A 77 11.15 4.49 -7.36
CA GLY A 77 11.30 5.55 -6.37
C GLY A 77 11.01 6.96 -6.90
N GLY A 78 10.80 7.15 -8.21
CA GLY A 78 10.24 8.36 -8.79
C GLY A 78 11.13 9.61 -8.77
N MET A 79 12.42 9.46 -8.46
CA MET A 79 13.38 10.56 -8.36
C MET A 79 14.32 10.59 -9.56
N ARG A 80 14.27 11.70 -10.32
CA ARG A 80 15.22 11.95 -11.42
C ARG A 80 16.60 12.36 -10.90
N SER A 81 16.65 13.21 -9.86
CA SER A 81 17.92 13.56 -9.22
C SER A 81 18.37 12.45 -8.28
N GLN A 82 19.64 12.08 -8.38
CA GLN A 82 20.29 11.05 -7.58
C GLN A 82 21.24 11.65 -6.52
N ASP A 83 21.20 12.96 -6.33
CA ASP A 83 22.05 13.70 -5.39
C ASP A 83 21.77 13.35 -3.92
N ASP A 84 22.77 13.58 -3.07
CA ASP A 84 22.71 13.24 -1.65
C ASP A 84 21.67 14.07 -0.89
N ALA A 85 21.39 15.30 -1.33
CA ALA A 85 20.37 16.15 -0.73
C ALA A 85 18.96 15.56 -0.92
N THR A 86 18.68 15.04 -2.11
CA THR A 86 17.43 14.35 -2.46
C THR A 86 17.31 13.07 -1.67
N LYS A 87 18.37 12.25 -1.60
CA LYS A 87 18.38 11.03 -0.78
C LYS A 87 18.16 11.32 0.70
N ALA A 88 18.83 12.33 1.25
CA ALA A 88 18.65 12.76 2.64
C ALA A 88 17.22 13.24 2.91
N ARG A 89 16.61 13.97 1.97
CA ARG A 89 15.21 14.40 2.08
C ARG A 89 14.25 13.21 2.10
N ILE A 90 14.44 12.23 1.21
CA ILE A 90 13.59 11.03 1.17
C ILE A 90 13.77 10.17 2.43
N ARG A 91 15.01 10.04 2.92
CA ARG A 91 15.28 9.35 4.20
C ARG A 91 14.53 10.00 5.36
N LYS A 92 14.52 11.34 5.45
CA LYS A 92 13.73 12.07 6.46
C LYS A 92 12.22 11.83 6.33
N VAL A 93 11.69 11.70 5.12
CA VAL A 93 10.27 11.39 4.90
C VAL A 93 9.95 9.97 5.35
N LEU A 94 10.77 8.98 4.97
CA LEU A 94 10.64 7.59 5.40
C LEU A 94 10.66 7.47 6.93
N GLU A 95 11.56 8.17 7.59
CA GLU A 95 11.63 8.18 9.05
C GLU A 95 10.41 8.85 9.67
N ARG A 96 10.11 10.10 9.28
CA ARG A 96 9.08 10.92 9.93
C ARG A 96 7.66 10.41 9.72
N ASP A 97 7.33 10.04 8.49
CA ASP A 97 5.94 9.75 8.10
C ASP A 97 5.63 8.25 8.12
N TRP A 98 6.66 7.40 8.12
CA TRP A 98 6.50 5.95 8.00
C TRP A 98 7.25 5.16 9.08
N GLY A 99 8.09 5.81 9.89
CA GLY A 99 8.87 5.15 10.92
C GLY A 99 9.97 4.24 10.37
N ILE A 100 10.40 4.44 9.12
CA ILE A 100 11.38 3.59 8.45
C ILE A 100 12.77 4.23 8.56
N GLN A 101 13.65 3.65 9.38
CA GLN A 101 15.01 4.12 9.58
C GLN A 101 16.06 3.13 9.07
N SER A 102 15.70 1.83 9.05
CA SER A 102 16.57 0.72 8.71
C SER A 102 16.04 -0.11 7.53
N ARG A 103 16.86 -1.05 7.06
CA ARG A 103 16.46 -2.04 6.06
C ARG A 103 15.33 -2.93 6.61
N GLU A 104 15.45 -3.30 7.87
CA GLU A 104 14.51 -4.16 8.59
C GLU A 104 13.12 -3.48 8.65
N ASP A 105 13.05 -2.20 9.05
CA ASP A 105 11.77 -1.47 9.10
C ASP A 105 11.11 -1.39 7.72
N ALA A 106 11.91 -1.21 6.66
CA ALA A 106 11.41 -1.15 5.30
C ALA A 106 10.80 -2.49 4.87
N LEU A 107 11.49 -3.60 5.15
CA LEU A 107 11.01 -4.94 4.82
C LEU A 107 9.78 -5.32 5.65
N ASP A 108 9.74 -4.97 6.93
CA ASP A 108 8.58 -5.22 7.80
C ASP A 108 7.34 -4.45 7.32
N MET A 109 7.49 -3.18 6.94
CA MET A 109 6.40 -2.38 6.37
C MET A 109 5.91 -2.95 5.03
N ILE A 110 6.84 -3.37 4.16
CA ILE A 110 6.50 -4.00 2.87
C ILE A 110 5.74 -5.31 3.09
N ASP A 111 6.20 -6.17 4.01
CA ASP A 111 5.52 -7.43 4.32
C ASP A 111 4.14 -7.20 4.93
N TRP A 112 4.00 -6.21 5.83
CA TRP A 112 2.71 -5.81 6.37
C TRP A 112 1.75 -5.34 5.27
N LEU A 113 2.19 -4.48 4.35
CA LEU A 113 1.37 -4.04 3.21
C LEU A 113 1.04 -5.18 2.25
N MET A 114 1.92 -6.17 2.08
CA MET A 114 1.69 -7.36 1.25
C MET A 114 0.68 -8.33 1.84
N ARG A 115 0.65 -8.51 3.16
CA ARG A 115 -0.18 -9.54 3.81
C ARG A 115 -1.43 -8.99 4.44
N GLU A 116 -1.30 -7.90 5.20
CA GLU A 116 -2.35 -7.38 6.06
C GLU A 116 -2.86 -6.03 5.54
N GLY A 117 -2.01 -5.00 5.58
CA GLY A 117 -2.36 -3.64 5.23
C GLY A 117 -3.58 -3.09 5.99
N HIS A 118 -4.12 -1.99 5.49
CA HIS A 118 -5.37 -1.43 6.02
C HIS A 118 -6.59 -2.29 5.67
N ARG A 119 -6.50 -3.16 4.66
CA ARG A 119 -7.58 -4.09 4.29
C ARG A 119 -7.92 -5.07 5.42
N LYS A 120 -6.96 -5.49 6.25
CA LYS A 120 -7.23 -6.36 7.42
C LYS A 120 -8.13 -5.66 8.45
N GLU A 121 -7.83 -4.40 8.77
CA GLU A 121 -8.64 -3.58 9.69
C GLU A 121 -10.08 -3.43 9.19
N VAL A 122 -10.27 -3.24 7.88
CA VAL A 122 -11.63 -3.18 7.29
C VAL A 122 -12.39 -4.48 7.48
N VAL A 123 -11.75 -5.63 7.26
CA VAL A 123 -12.39 -6.94 7.47
C VAL A 123 -12.79 -7.12 8.93
N GLU A 124 -11.91 -6.78 9.87
CA GLU A 124 -12.15 -6.89 11.30
C GLU A 124 -13.29 -5.98 11.77
N LEU A 125 -13.29 -4.72 11.32
CA LEU A 125 -14.37 -3.78 11.64
C LEU A 125 -15.70 -4.15 10.98
N CYS A 126 -15.68 -4.68 9.75
CA CYS A 126 -16.90 -5.20 9.12
C CYS A 126 -17.47 -6.40 9.87
N ALA A 127 -16.61 -7.30 10.37
CA ALA A 127 -17.02 -8.43 11.20
C ALA A 127 -17.55 -7.98 12.56
N ALA A 128 -16.93 -6.96 13.17
CA ALA A 128 -17.44 -6.35 14.39
C ALA A 128 -18.82 -5.69 14.17
N ALA A 129 -19.00 -5.00 13.05
CA ALA A 129 -20.28 -4.40 12.68
C ALA A 129 -21.38 -5.45 12.48
N ASP A 130 -21.06 -6.60 11.87
CA ASP A 130 -21.99 -7.73 11.74
C ASP A 130 -22.38 -8.35 13.09
N GLN A 131 -21.53 -8.20 14.10
CA GLN A 131 -21.79 -8.61 15.48
C GLN A 131 -22.45 -7.51 16.32
N GLY A 132 -22.86 -6.40 15.71
CA GLY A 132 -23.60 -5.32 16.35
C GLY A 132 -22.75 -4.19 16.91
N ALA A 133 -21.44 -4.13 16.59
CA ALA A 133 -20.65 -2.93 16.88
C ALA A 133 -21.14 -1.78 15.98
N SER A 134 -21.47 -0.64 16.58
CA SER A 134 -21.84 0.57 15.86
C SER A 134 -21.05 1.76 16.35
N LYS A 135 -21.13 2.87 15.60
CA LYS A 135 -20.58 4.15 16.02
C LYS A 135 -21.03 4.51 17.45
N GLY A 136 -20.08 4.90 18.29
CA GLY A 136 -20.26 5.31 19.69
C GLY A 136 -20.07 4.17 20.70
N MET A 137 -19.83 2.94 20.23
CA MET A 137 -19.65 1.77 21.10
C MET A 137 -18.18 1.40 21.34
N LEU A 138 -17.25 1.87 20.50
CA LEU A 138 -15.84 1.46 20.58
C LEU A 138 -15.05 2.31 21.59
N GLY A 139 -15.58 3.46 22.02
CA GLY A 139 -14.89 4.37 22.93
C GLY A 139 -13.63 5.00 22.33
N ASP A 140 -13.46 4.89 21.02
CA ASP A 140 -12.34 5.40 20.24
C ASP A 140 -12.91 6.18 19.05
N GLU A 141 -12.64 7.49 19.01
CA GLU A 141 -13.20 8.39 18.00
C GLU A 141 -12.79 8.01 16.57
N ASP A 142 -11.58 7.46 16.38
CA ASP A 142 -11.10 7.04 15.05
C ASP A 142 -11.82 5.76 14.60
N LEU A 143 -11.98 4.79 15.50
CA LEU A 143 -12.70 3.56 15.18
C LEU A 143 -14.19 3.82 14.95
N ASP A 144 -14.81 4.70 15.75
CA ASP A 144 -16.20 5.11 15.57
C ASP A 144 -16.41 5.82 14.23
N ARG A 145 -15.47 6.69 13.82
CA ARG A 145 -15.46 7.32 12.50
C ARG A 145 -15.33 6.28 11.39
N LYS A 146 -14.41 5.32 11.52
CA LYS A 146 -14.20 4.24 10.54
C LYS A 146 -15.43 3.35 10.42
N LEU A 147 -16.08 2.97 11.52
CA LEU A 147 -17.33 2.20 11.48
C LEU A 147 -18.42 2.95 10.71
N GLY A 148 -18.63 4.24 11.00
CA GLY A 148 -19.60 5.04 10.26
C GLY A 148 -19.27 5.16 8.76
N PHE A 149 -17.97 5.21 8.40
CA PHE A 149 -17.55 5.18 7.00
C PHE A 149 -17.84 3.82 6.34
N LEU A 150 -17.57 2.71 7.05
CA LEU A 150 -17.85 1.37 6.57
C LEU A 150 -19.35 1.15 6.34
N GLU A 151 -20.23 1.62 7.22
CA GLU A 151 -21.69 1.54 7.03
C GLU A 151 -22.13 2.17 5.70
N GLN A 152 -21.52 3.29 5.29
CA GLN A 152 -21.86 4.01 4.06
C GLN A 152 -21.25 3.40 2.80
N HIS A 153 -20.11 2.70 2.92
CA HIS A 153 -19.30 2.24 1.78
C HIS A 153 -19.11 0.72 1.71
N ARG A 154 -19.79 -0.04 2.57
CA ARG A 154 -19.60 -1.48 2.80
C ARG A 154 -19.51 -2.29 1.51
N THR A 155 -20.48 -2.16 0.62
CA THR A 155 -20.56 -2.94 -0.63
C THR A 155 -19.33 -2.74 -1.52
N ARG A 156 -18.80 -1.52 -1.58
CA ARG A 156 -17.60 -1.22 -2.37
C ARG A 156 -16.35 -1.76 -1.68
N LEU A 157 -16.24 -1.62 -0.36
CA LEU A 157 -15.07 -2.05 0.40
C LEU A 157 -14.98 -3.57 0.57
N LEU A 158 -16.07 -4.32 0.66
CA LEU A 158 -16.02 -5.77 0.84
C LEU A 158 -15.46 -6.54 -0.36
N ARG A 159 -15.52 -5.99 -1.57
CA ARG A 159 -15.07 -6.69 -2.79
C ARG A 159 -13.54 -6.84 -2.86
N ALA A 160 -12.81 -5.77 -2.57
CA ALA A 160 -11.36 -5.72 -2.72
C ALA A 160 -10.64 -5.10 -1.49
N GLY A 161 -11.39 -4.82 -0.43
CA GLY A 161 -10.90 -4.11 0.75
C GLY A 161 -10.31 -2.75 0.39
N LEU A 162 -9.20 -2.45 1.05
CA LEU A 162 -8.34 -1.31 0.78
C LEU A 162 -7.08 -1.70 0.00
N LEU A 163 -7.15 -2.77 -0.80
CA LEU A 163 -5.98 -3.26 -1.55
C LEU A 163 -5.38 -2.17 -2.45
N ALA A 164 -6.17 -1.32 -3.08
CA ALA A 164 -5.66 -0.24 -3.93
C ALA A 164 -4.87 0.81 -3.14
N TRP A 165 -5.30 1.10 -1.91
CA TRP A 165 -4.60 1.99 -1.00
C TRP A 165 -3.29 1.38 -0.51
N ASP A 166 -3.31 0.11 -0.10
CA ASP A 166 -2.13 -0.60 0.36
C ASP A 166 -1.09 -0.80 -0.78
N ALA A 167 -1.55 -1.17 -1.97
CA ALA A 167 -0.70 -1.40 -3.14
C ALA A 167 0.01 -0.12 -3.60
N ASN A 168 -0.70 1.01 -3.65
CA ASN A 168 -0.10 2.28 -4.00
C ASN A 168 1.03 2.66 -3.03
N ARG A 169 0.78 2.54 -1.70
CA ARG A 169 1.78 2.82 -0.66
C ARG A 169 2.97 1.88 -0.78
N LEU A 170 2.75 0.59 -1.03
CA LEU A 170 3.82 -0.39 -1.17
C LEU A 170 4.79 -0.01 -2.29
N VAL A 171 4.27 0.36 -3.46
CA VAL A 171 5.11 0.72 -4.61
C VAL A 171 5.98 1.93 -4.30
N VAL A 172 5.37 2.96 -3.71
CA VAL A 172 6.08 4.21 -3.39
C VAL A 172 7.13 3.98 -2.30
N LEU A 173 6.78 3.26 -1.24
CA LEU A 173 7.69 2.92 -0.15
C LEU A 173 8.86 2.06 -0.60
N ALA A 174 8.60 0.97 -1.31
CA ALA A 174 9.64 0.08 -1.82
C ALA A 174 10.58 0.85 -2.77
N GLY A 175 10.03 1.71 -3.62
CA GLY A 175 10.80 2.60 -4.47
C GLY A 175 11.67 3.59 -3.70
N TRP A 176 11.12 4.27 -2.69
CA TRP A 176 11.86 5.22 -1.88
C TRP A 176 12.95 4.55 -1.04
N ALA A 177 12.64 3.40 -0.41
CA ALA A 177 13.60 2.61 0.36
C ALA A 177 14.76 2.13 -0.51
N SER A 178 14.46 1.71 -1.75
CA SER A 178 15.49 1.37 -2.74
C SER A 178 16.33 2.59 -3.15
N PHE A 179 15.67 3.71 -3.45
CA PHE A 179 16.33 4.96 -3.86
C PHE A 179 17.34 5.48 -2.82
N VAL A 180 17.05 5.35 -1.52
CA VAL A 180 17.97 5.76 -0.44
C VAL A 180 18.94 4.66 -0.01
N GLY A 181 18.91 3.49 -0.65
CA GLY A 181 19.81 2.37 -0.40
C GLY A 181 19.51 1.58 0.88
N LEU A 182 18.29 1.62 1.42
CA LEU A 182 17.87 0.75 2.53
C LEU A 182 17.63 -0.68 2.06
N ILE A 183 17.09 -0.86 0.85
CA ILE A 183 16.91 -2.17 0.20
C ILE A 183 17.48 -2.13 -1.22
N SER A 184 17.80 -3.30 -1.78
CA SER A 184 18.18 -3.44 -3.19
C SER A 184 16.96 -3.26 -4.12
N GLU A 185 17.21 -2.99 -5.40
CA GLU A 185 16.14 -2.94 -6.39
C GLU A 185 15.38 -4.27 -6.51
N VAL A 186 16.06 -5.41 -6.37
CA VAL A 186 15.42 -6.74 -6.44
C VAL A 186 14.43 -6.93 -5.28
N GLU A 187 14.81 -6.48 -4.07
CA GLU A 187 13.95 -6.50 -2.89
C GLU A 187 12.76 -5.56 -3.01
N ALA A 188 12.88 -4.48 -3.79
CA ALA A 188 11.75 -3.59 -4.10
C ALA A 188 10.84 -4.18 -5.18
N TRP A 189 11.41 -4.70 -6.28
CA TRP A 189 10.64 -5.17 -7.42
C TRP A 189 9.84 -6.45 -7.14
N SER A 190 10.39 -7.39 -6.39
CA SER A 190 9.72 -8.64 -6.04
C SER A 190 8.32 -8.42 -5.41
N PRO A 191 8.17 -7.64 -4.32
CA PRO A 191 6.87 -7.34 -3.74
C PRO A 191 6.01 -6.43 -4.63
N ILE A 192 6.59 -5.49 -5.38
CA ILE A 192 5.84 -4.66 -6.34
C ILE A 192 5.14 -5.54 -7.39
N LEU A 193 5.85 -6.49 -7.97
CA LEU A 193 5.30 -7.41 -8.98
C LEU A 193 4.31 -8.39 -8.35
N GLY A 194 4.60 -8.92 -7.16
CA GLY A 194 3.65 -9.76 -6.41
C GLY A 194 2.34 -9.04 -6.13
N MET A 195 2.41 -7.79 -5.68
CA MET A 195 1.24 -6.93 -5.47
C MET A 195 0.52 -6.62 -6.78
N ALA A 196 1.26 -6.45 -7.88
CA ALA A 196 0.67 -6.17 -9.19
C ALA A 196 -0.28 -7.28 -9.64
N PHE A 197 0.13 -8.54 -9.48
CA PHE A 197 -0.75 -9.69 -9.72
C PHE A 197 -2.01 -9.67 -8.85
N ALA A 198 -1.86 -9.42 -7.55
CA ALA A 198 -3.00 -9.37 -6.63
C ALA A 198 -4.00 -8.26 -7.02
N VAL A 199 -3.50 -7.08 -7.38
CA VAL A 199 -4.31 -5.95 -7.83
C VAL A 199 -5.02 -6.25 -9.14
N GLN A 200 -4.32 -6.78 -10.14
CA GLN A 200 -4.91 -7.09 -11.45
C GLN A 200 -6.06 -8.10 -11.36
N GLN A 201 -5.99 -9.04 -10.40
CA GLN A 201 -7.03 -10.04 -10.16
C GLN A 201 -8.20 -9.53 -9.30
N SER A 202 -7.99 -8.47 -8.52
CA SER A 202 -8.99 -7.95 -7.58
C SER A 202 -9.87 -6.85 -8.16
N TYR A 203 -9.39 -6.16 -9.20
CA TYR A 203 -10.10 -5.07 -9.88
C TYR A 203 -10.25 -5.34 -11.38
N GLY A 204 -11.24 -4.71 -12.01
CA GLY A 204 -11.52 -4.86 -13.44
C GLY A 204 -10.89 -3.77 -14.33
N SER A 205 -10.37 -2.68 -13.75
CA SER A 205 -9.79 -1.57 -14.51
C SER A 205 -8.97 -0.61 -13.63
N TRP A 206 -8.18 0.26 -14.29
CA TRP A 206 -7.52 1.39 -13.66
C TRP A 206 -8.52 2.37 -13.01
N GLU A 207 -9.71 2.52 -13.59
CA GLU A 207 -10.77 3.36 -13.04
C GLU A 207 -11.28 2.81 -11.70
N GLU A 208 -11.59 1.51 -11.65
CA GLU A 208 -12.00 0.85 -10.40
C GLU A 208 -10.89 0.92 -9.35
N TYR A 209 -9.66 0.57 -9.71
CA TYR A 209 -8.47 0.65 -8.84
C TYR A 209 -8.28 2.04 -8.25
N GLY A 210 -8.29 3.08 -9.10
CA GLY A 210 -8.11 4.46 -8.65
C GLY A 210 -9.24 4.93 -7.76
N SER A 211 -10.49 4.58 -8.08
CA SER A 211 -11.64 4.93 -7.24
C SER A 211 -11.57 4.29 -5.85
N HIS A 212 -11.05 3.06 -5.74
CA HIS A 212 -10.85 2.38 -4.47
C HIS A 212 -9.67 2.95 -3.67
N HIS A 213 -8.64 3.47 -4.34
CA HIS A 213 -7.60 4.23 -3.65
C HIS A 213 -8.17 5.50 -3.00
N LEU A 214 -9.04 6.24 -3.69
CA LEU A 214 -9.69 7.44 -3.12
C LEU A 214 -10.49 7.09 -1.87
N LEU A 215 -11.28 6.00 -1.93
CA LEU A 215 -12.00 5.48 -0.76
C LEU A 215 -11.04 5.10 0.38
N GLY A 216 -9.92 4.45 0.08
CA GLY A 216 -8.96 4.06 1.10
C GLY A 216 -8.24 5.24 1.76
N PHE A 217 -7.93 6.29 1.00
CA PHE A 217 -7.42 7.52 1.59
C PHE A 217 -8.45 8.15 2.54
N GLU A 218 -9.71 8.26 2.10
CA GLU A 218 -10.77 8.85 2.92
C GLU A 218 -11.05 8.03 4.18
N TYR A 219 -11.06 6.70 4.06
CA TYR A 219 -11.13 5.79 5.20
C TYR A 219 -9.97 6.02 6.19
N TRP A 220 -8.73 6.06 5.69
CA TRP A 220 -7.53 6.19 6.51
C TRP A 220 -7.44 7.56 7.17
N LYS A 221 -7.68 8.63 6.41
CA LYS A 221 -7.50 10.01 6.85
C LYS A 221 -8.73 10.59 7.56
N GLY A 222 -9.92 10.15 7.18
CA GLY A 222 -11.21 10.70 7.61
C GLY A 222 -11.67 11.93 6.83
N GLU A 223 -11.04 12.25 5.69
CA GLU A 223 -11.42 13.39 4.87
C GLU A 223 -11.19 13.14 3.38
N TRP A 224 -12.01 13.78 2.55
CA TRP A 224 -11.85 13.77 1.10
C TRP A 224 -10.61 14.56 0.66
N ASN A 225 -9.90 14.05 -0.35
CA ASN A 225 -8.74 14.73 -0.91
C ASN A 225 -8.94 15.09 -2.39
N GLY A 226 -9.16 16.39 -2.64
CA GLY A 226 -9.31 16.92 -3.99
C GLY A 226 -8.04 16.84 -4.86
N GLY A 227 -6.85 16.77 -4.26
CA GLY A 227 -5.58 16.54 -4.97
C GLY A 227 -5.52 15.15 -5.58
N PHE A 228 -5.80 14.12 -4.78
CA PHE A 228 -5.91 12.75 -5.29
C PHE A 228 -7.03 12.60 -6.32
N ALA A 229 -8.17 13.26 -6.14
CA ALA A 229 -9.24 13.24 -7.14
C ALA A 229 -8.80 13.84 -8.49
N ARG A 230 -8.02 14.93 -8.47
CA ARG A 230 -7.44 15.52 -9.69
C ARG A 230 -6.38 14.61 -10.31
N ASN A 231 -5.51 14.00 -9.52
CA ASN A 231 -4.49 13.06 -10.02
C ASN A 231 -5.12 11.82 -10.61
N TYR A 232 -6.20 11.31 -10.00
CA TYR A 232 -7.01 10.21 -10.51
C TYR A 232 -7.57 10.54 -11.89
N ARG A 233 -8.21 11.70 -12.04
CA ARG A 233 -8.68 12.18 -13.36
C ARG A 233 -7.54 12.30 -14.36
N ARG A 234 -6.44 12.95 -13.98
CA ARG A 234 -5.27 13.10 -14.85
C ARG A 234 -4.72 11.76 -15.33
N LEU A 235 -4.61 10.77 -14.44
CA LEU A 235 -4.12 9.45 -14.81
C LEU A 235 -5.06 8.76 -15.82
N LEU A 236 -6.38 8.97 -15.73
CA LEU A 236 -7.36 8.41 -16.67
C LEU A 236 -7.48 9.21 -17.99
N ASP A 237 -7.18 10.50 -17.98
CA ASP A 237 -7.48 11.37 -19.12
C ASP A 237 -6.23 11.66 -19.98
N ASP A 238 -5.05 11.76 -19.37
CA ASP A 238 -3.80 12.08 -20.07
C ASP A 238 -3.36 10.93 -20.98
N PRO A 239 -3.27 11.11 -22.32
CA PRO A 239 -2.88 10.05 -23.25
C PRO A 239 -1.47 9.49 -22.99
N SER A 240 -0.60 10.26 -22.34
CA SER A 240 0.75 9.83 -21.96
C SER A 240 0.80 9.08 -20.63
N SER A 241 -0.30 9.05 -19.87
CA SER A 241 -0.38 8.38 -18.58
C SER A 241 -0.10 6.87 -18.70
N PRO A 242 0.60 6.26 -17.73
CA PRO A 242 0.72 4.81 -17.68
C PRO A 242 -0.63 4.09 -17.61
N TRP A 243 -1.68 4.71 -17.03
CA TRP A 243 -3.01 4.10 -16.99
C TRP A 243 -3.72 4.10 -18.35
N ARG A 244 -3.22 4.88 -19.31
CA ARG A 244 -3.72 4.94 -20.70
C ARG A 244 -2.87 4.14 -21.67
N THR A 245 -1.58 4.07 -21.42
CA THR A 245 -0.62 3.36 -22.28
C THR A 245 -0.44 1.89 -21.90
N LEU A 246 -0.85 1.48 -20.69
CA LEU A 246 -0.78 0.10 -20.22
C LEU A 246 -2.20 -0.47 -20.06
N PRO A 247 -2.62 -1.39 -20.93
CA PRO A 247 -3.90 -2.08 -20.77
C PRO A 247 -4.01 -2.76 -19.41
N TRP A 248 -5.20 -2.75 -18.80
CA TRP A 248 -5.42 -3.43 -17.53
C TRP A 248 -5.03 -4.91 -17.60
N THR A 249 -5.36 -5.58 -18.71
CA THR A 249 -5.08 -7.00 -19.00
C THR A 249 -3.67 -7.29 -19.50
N THR A 250 -2.71 -6.40 -19.23
CA THR A 250 -1.29 -6.65 -19.56
C THR A 250 -0.84 -7.98 -18.94
N ASP A 251 -0.25 -8.88 -19.73
CA ASP A 251 0.25 -10.14 -19.19
C ASP A 251 1.43 -9.89 -18.26
N LEU A 252 1.27 -10.17 -16.97
CA LEU A 252 2.30 -9.98 -15.94
C LEU A 252 3.19 -11.22 -15.72
N ARG A 253 2.92 -12.36 -16.40
CA ARG A 253 3.61 -13.65 -16.15
C ARG A 253 4.97 -13.76 -16.83
N HIS A 254 5.16 -13.07 -17.95
CA HIS A 254 6.37 -13.19 -18.78
C HIS A 254 7.33 -12.04 -18.55
N HIS A 255 7.81 -11.89 -17.32
CA HIS A 255 8.77 -10.86 -16.99
C HIS A 255 9.94 -11.42 -16.20
N GLY A 256 10.83 -12.11 -16.91
CA GLY A 256 12.22 -11.69 -17.12
C GLY A 256 13.09 -11.24 -15.93
N LEU A 257 12.69 -11.38 -14.68
CA LEU A 257 13.60 -11.46 -13.56
C LEU A 257 14.25 -12.86 -13.62
N GLN A 258 15.13 -13.06 -14.61
CA GLN A 258 16.30 -13.89 -14.37
C GLN A 258 17.18 -13.13 -13.36
N VAL A 259 16.70 -13.02 -12.13
CA VAL A 259 17.65 -12.97 -11.02
C VAL A 259 18.33 -14.31 -11.11
N ALA A 260 19.60 -14.33 -11.51
CA ALA A 260 20.44 -15.48 -11.25
C ALA A 260 20.40 -15.69 -9.74
N LEU A 261 19.46 -16.52 -9.28
CA LEU A 261 19.48 -17.02 -7.92
C LEU A 261 20.86 -17.68 -7.79
N PRO A 262 21.70 -17.29 -6.81
CA PRO A 262 22.90 -18.05 -6.56
C PRO A 262 22.50 -19.52 -6.42
N THR A 263 23.13 -20.37 -7.22
CA THR A 263 22.96 -21.82 -7.21
C THR A 263 22.95 -22.29 -5.76
N PRO A 264 22.07 -23.22 -5.34
CA PRO A 264 21.96 -23.63 -3.95
C PRO A 264 23.22 -24.39 -3.49
N GLY A 265 24.23 -23.61 -3.13
CA GLY A 265 25.36 -23.98 -2.29
C GLY A 265 25.23 -23.40 -0.89
N TYR A 266 24.02 -23.02 -0.48
CA TYR A 266 23.74 -22.73 0.93
C TYR A 266 23.67 -24.07 1.67
N HIS A 267 24.72 -24.34 2.45
CA HIS A 267 24.56 -25.11 3.67
C HIS A 267 23.32 -24.59 4.38
N VAL A 268 22.31 -25.46 4.54
CA VAL A 268 21.15 -25.19 5.37
C VAL A 268 21.69 -24.88 6.78
N PRO A 269 21.65 -23.61 7.24
CA PRO A 269 21.89 -23.36 8.65
C PRO A 269 20.76 -24.08 9.40
N PRO A 270 21.03 -24.75 10.53
CA PRO A 270 19.98 -25.41 11.30
C PRO A 270 18.84 -24.42 11.52
N ALA A 271 17.62 -24.92 11.33
CA ALA A 271 16.38 -24.13 11.31
C ALA A 271 16.46 -22.95 12.28
N ALA A 272 16.61 -21.75 11.71
CA ALA A 272 16.48 -20.54 12.50
C ALA A 272 15.08 -20.60 13.11
N GLN A 273 15.03 -20.55 14.44
CA GLN A 273 13.79 -20.49 15.20
C GLN A 273 12.85 -19.45 14.55
N PRO A 274 11.53 -19.68 14.54
CA PRO A 274 10.58 -18.68 14.04
C PRO A 274 10.96 -17.34 14.66
N ARG A 275 11.37 -16.38 13.80
CA ARG A 275 11.76 -15.06 14.27
C ARG A 275 10.56 -14.54 15.05
N PRO A 276 10.74 -14.12 16.32
CA PRO A 276 9.66 -13.49 17.04
C PRO A 276 9.21 -12.32 16.17
N GLN A 277 7.93 -12.32 15.78
CA GLN A 277 7.29 -11.14 15.23
C GLN A 277 7.59 -10.03 16.24
N ARG A 278 8.50 -9.12 15.89
CA ARG A 278 8.52 -7.85 16.61
C ARG A 278 7.20 -7.25 16.23
N SER A 279 6.29 -7.20 17.21
CA SER A 279 5.09 -6.42 17.10
C SER A 279 5.54 -5.01 16.74
N MET A 280 5.44 -4.66 15.46
CA MET A 280 5.00 -3.33 15.09
C MET A 280 3.83 -3.05 16.03
N PRO A 281 3.90 -2.02 16.89
CA PRO A 281 3.09 -1.97 18.10
C PRO A 281 1.67 -2.37 17.75
N MET A 282 1.23 -3.53 18.28
CA MET A 282 -0.13 -4.00 18.13
C MET A 282 -0.99 -2.80 18.52
N ARG A 283 -1.77 -2.29 17.57
CA ARG A 283 -2.62 -1.15 17.86
C ARG A 283 -3.61 -1.62 18.94
N PRO A 284 -3.92 -0.79 19.95
CA PRO A 284 -4.94 -1.07 20.98
C PRO A 284 -6.32 -1.54 20.46
N VAL A 285 -6.51 -1.44 19.15
CA VAL A 285 -7.69 -1.71 18.34
C VAL A 285 -8.22 -3.14 18.47
N ASP A 286 -7.37 -4.19 18.51
CA ASP A 286 -7.88 -5.58 18.59
C ASP A 286 -8.60 -5.84 19.92
N ALA A 287 -8.07 -5.29 21.02
CA ALA A 287 -8.68 -5.38 22.34
C ALA A 287 -9.97 -4.53 22.43
N GLN A 288 -9.99 -3.36 21.79
CA GLN A 288 -11.15 -2.48 21.72
C GLN A 288 -12.28 -3.10 20.88
N ILE A 289 -11.95 -3.73 19.74
CA ILE A 289 -12.90 -4.46 18.89
C ILE A 289 -13.49 -5.65 19.66
N ALA A 290 -12.64 -6.46 20.31
CA ALA A 290 -13.10 -7.60 21.10
C ALA A 290 -13.99 -7.16 22.28
N HIS A 291 -13.65 -6.05 22.95
CA HIS A 291 -14.45 -5.50 24.04
C HIS A 291 -15.84 -5.04 23.55
N ALA A 292 -15.89 -4.35 22.41
CA ALA A 292 -17.14 -3.92 21.81
C ALA A 292 -18.02 -5.07 21.34
N GLN A 293 -17.43 -6.12 20.75
CA GLN A 293 -18.14 -7.35 20.40
C GLN A 293 -18.79 -8.00 21.64
N ALA A 294 -18.05 -8.06 22.76
CA ALA A 294 -18.58 -8.58 24.02
C ALA A 294 -19.73 -7.72 24.57
N MET A 295 -19.64 -6.39 24.47
CA MET A 295 -20.71 -5.46 24.87
C MET A 295 -21.95 -5.59 23.98
N ALA A 296 -21.77 -5.69 22.66
CA ALA A 296 -22.86 -5.88 21.70
C ALA A 296 -23.59 -7.22 21.92
N ALA A 297 -22.84 -8.31 22.12
CA ALA A 297 -23.43 -9.63 22.41
C ALA A 297 -24.26 -9.64 23.72
N GLN A 298 -23.80 -8.92 24.76
CA GLN A 298 -24.55 -8.78 26.00
C GLN A 298 -25.82 -7.91 25.84
N SER A 299 -25.75 -6.87 25.01
CA SER A 299 -26.90 -6.04 24.65
C SER A 299 -27.99 -6.84 23.91
N VAL A 300 -27.59 -7.62 22.90
CA VAL A 300 -28.50 -8.51 22.16
C VAL A 300 -29.13 -9.54 23.08
N SER A 301 -28.35 -10.18 23.97
CA SER A 301 -28.85 -11.14 24.96
C SER A 301 -29.89 -10.51 25.91
N LYS A 302 -29.63 -9.31 26.44
CA LYS A 302 -30.57 -8.57 27.29
C LYS A 302 -31.86 -8.19 26.54
N SER A 303 -31.75 -7.77 25.27
CA SER A 303 -32.91 -7.43 24.43
C SER A 303 -33.81 -8.63 24.14
N TRP A 304 -33.20 -9.80 23.89
CA TRP A 304 -33.91 -11.07 23.77
C TRP A 304 -34.62 -11.46 25.07
N MET A 305 -33.96 -11.30 26.22
CA MET A 305 -34.58 -11.57 27.53
C MET A 305 -35.75 -10.64 27.83
N VAL A 306 -35.64 -9.34 27.54
CA VAL A 306 -36.73 -8.37 27.74
C VAL A 306 -37.92 -8.69 26.82
N SER A 307 -37.65 -9.04 25.56
CA SER A 307 -38.70 -9.43 24.60
C SER A 307 -39.42 -10.71 25.03
N LEU A 308 -38.68 -11.72 25.50
CA LEU A 308 -39.24 -12.95 26.05
C LEU A 308 -40.07 -12.67 27.31
N LEU A 309 -39.60 -11.80 28.20
CA LEU A 309 -40.33 -11.41 29.40
C LEU A 309 -41.64 -10.68 29.06
N MET A 310 -41.63 -9.78 28.07
CA MET A 310 -42.84 -9.09 27.62
C MET A 310 -43.86 -10.05 27.01
N VAL A 311 -43.42 -11.06 26.24
CA VAL A 311 -44.30 -12.10 25.70
C VAL A 311 -44.91 -12.94 26.83
N LEU A 312 -44.11 -13.33 27.82
CA LEU A 312 -44.57 -14.11 28.97
C LEU A 312 -45.55 -13.32 29.86
N VAL A 313 -45.26 -12.04 30.12
CA VAL A 313 -46.15 -11.16 30.91
C VAL A 313 -47.46 -10.91 30.16
N SER A 314 -47.41 -10.73 28.83
CA SER A 314 -48.61 -10.57 28.01
C SER A 314 -49.45 -11.84 27.99
N GLY A 315 -48.80 -13.02 27.86
CA GLY A 315 -49.47 -14.32 27.92
C GLY A 315 -50.11 -14.59 29.28
N ALA A 316 -49.41 -14.27 30.38
CA ALA A 316 -49.93 -14.40 31.74
C ALA A 316 -51.11 -13.45 32.01
N PHE A 317 -51.06 -12.23 31.48
CA PHE A 317 -52.16 -11.27 31.58
C PHE A 317 -53.41 -11.73 30.82
N VAL A 318 -53.24 -12.29 29.63
CA VAL A 318 -54.35 -12.88 28.86
C VAL A 318 -54.94 -14.09 29.59
N ALA A 319 -54.12 -14.98 30.13
CA ALA A 319 -54.59 -16.12 30.91
C ALA A 319 -55.34 -15.68 32.18
N TYR A 320 -54.85 -14.66 32.89
CA TYR A 320 -55.51 -14.08 34.06
C TYR A 320 -56.87 -13.46 33.71
N MET A 321 -56.95 -12.72 32.60
CA MET A 321 -58.20 -12.14 32.10
C MET A 321 -59.21 -13.22 31.70
N LEU A 322 -58.77 -14.31 31.07
CA LEU A 322 -59.65 -15.42 30.69
C LEU A 322 -60.18 -16.18 31.92
N TRP A 323 -59.34 -16.37 32.94
CA TRP A 323 -59.73 -16.96 34.23
C TRP A 323 -60.76 -16.11 34.99
N HIS A 324 -60.55 -14.80 35.07
CA HIS A 324 -61.44 -13.91 35.82
C HIS A 324 -62.75 -13.54 35.09
N ASN A 325 -62.77 -13.62 33.76
CA ASN A 325 -63.98 -13.39 32.98
C ASN A 325 -64.77 -14.68 32.68
N GLY A 326 -64.40 -15.81 33.29
CA GLY A 326 -65.16 -17.07 33.23
C GLY A 326 -65.20 -17.72 31.84
N VAL A 327 -64.17 -17.51 31.03
CA VAL A 327 -64.04 -18.14 29.70
C VAL A 327 -63.41 -19.55 29.81
N PHE A 328 -62.91 -19.91 30.99
CA PHE A 328 -62.51 -21.26 31.40
C PHE A 328 -63.06 -21.56 32.79
#